data_AF-A0A1F1ZG17-F1
#
_entry.id   AF-A0A1F1ZG17-F1
#
_cell.length_a   1.000
_cell.length_b   1.000
_cell.length_c   1.000
_cell.angle_alpha   90.00
_cell.angle_beta   90.00
_cell.angle_gamma   90.00
#
_symmetry.space_group_name_H-M   'P 1'
#
loop_
_entity.id
_entity.type
_entity.pdbx_description
1 polymer ?
#
loop_
_entity_poly.entity_id
_entity_poly.type
_entity_poly.pdbx_seq_one_letter_code
_entity_poly.pdbx_strand_id
1 'polypeptide(L)' 'MQRSIASDSTTNSDGKGHLNTAASTVDRFATVHRSMSRDEMLLEYLKTTKTGTYLIPPGVGETGFVGEGMFA' A
#
# COMPACT_ATOMS: atom_id res chain seq x y z
N MET A 1 8.08 16.48 41.33
CA MET A 1 8.34 16.84 39.92
C MET A 1 8.35 15.56 39.08
N GLN A 2 7.34 15.34 38.24
CA GLN A 2 7.42 14.46 37.05
C GLN A 2 6.25 14.84 36.14
N ARG A 3 6.52 15.43 34.96
CA ARG A 3 5.49 15.77 33.96
C ARG A 3 5.31 14.56 33.04
N SER A 4 4.12 13.95 33.07
CA SER A 4 3.71 12.92 32.11
C SER A 4 3.38 13.59 30.79
N ILE A 5 4.11 13.24 29.73
CA ILE A 5 3.78 13.63 28.35
C ILE A 5 2.69 12.69 27.86
N ALA A 6 1.46 13.18 27.83
CA ALA A 6 0.34 12.46 27.24
C ALA A 6 0.64 12.24 25.74
N SER A 7 0.69 10.96 25.34
CA SER A 7 0.67 10.56 23.94
C SER A 7 -0.67 10.94 23.35
N ASP A 8 -0.69 11.97 22.51
CA ASP A 8 -1.89 12.43 21.80
C ASP A 8 -2.29 11.37 20.77
N SER A 9 -3.18 10.45 21.18
CA SER A 9 -3.85 9.54 20.27
C SER A 9 -4.91 10.33 19.52
N THR A 10 -4.59 10.84 18.34
CA THR A 10 -5.59 11.31 17.35
C THR A 10 -6.33 10.09 16.77
N THR A 11 -7.03 9.38 17.65
CA THR A 11 -8.06 8.41 17.29
C THR A 11 -9.34 9.22 17.15
N ASN A 12 -9.67 9.60 15.92
CA ASN A 12 -10.98 10.17 15.63
C ASN A 12 -12.05 9.16 16.07
N SER A 13 -13.16 9.69 16.60
CA SER A 13 -14.30 9.05 17.29
C SER A 13 -15.00 7.89 16.56
N ASP A 14 -14.51 7.52 15.38
CA ASP A 14 -15.21 6.66 14.43
C ASP A 14 -14.76 5.20 14.55
N GLY A 15 -13.87 4.89 15.51
CA GLY A 15 -13.36 3.54 15.79
C GLY A 15 -12.55 2.92 14.64
N LYS A 16 -12.37 3.65 13.55
CA LYS A 16 -11.62 3.24 12.37
C LYS A 16 -10.24 3.88 12.51
N GLY A 17 -9.30 3.15 13.08
CA GLY A 17 -7.88 3.47 12.90
C GLY A 17 -7.67 3.69 11.41
N HIS A 18 -7.18 4.86 11.02
CA HIS A 18 -6.76 5.13 9.65
C HIS A 18 -5.57 4.20 9.40
N LEU A 19 -5.83 2.95 9.06
CA LEU A 19 -4.88 2.06 8.45
C LEU A 19 -4.58 2.71 7.11
N ASN A 20 -3.48 3.46 7.06
CA ASN A 20 -2.85 3.87 5.82
C ASN A 20 -2.31 2.59 5.15
N THR A 21 -3.21 1.71 4.70
CA THR A 21 -2.87 0.58 3.84
C THR A 21 -2.68 1.13 2.43
N ALA A 22 -1.62 1.91 2.27
CA ALA A 22 -1.28 2.61 1.05
C ALA A 22 -0.64 1.66 0.01
N ALA A 23 -1.22 0.49 -0.27
CA ALA A 23 -0.76 -0.40 -1.34
C ALA A 23 -1.68 -1.59 -1.65
N SER A 24 -2.59 -1.98 -0.74
CA SER A 24 -3.23 -3.31 -0.84
C SER A 24 -4.31 -3.44 -1.91
N THR A 25 -4.76 -2.33 -2.51
CA THR A 25 -5.85 -2.37 -3.50
C THR A 25 -5.32 -1.92 -4.85
N VAL A 26 -5.28 -2.85 -5.81
CA VAL A 26 -4.92 -2.63 -7.22
C VAL A 26 -5.64 -1.42 -7.83
N ASP A 27 -6.86 -1.14 -7.35
CA ASP A 27 -7.70 -0.02 -7.77
C ASP A 27 -7.06 1.37 -7.53
N ARG A 28 -6.25 1.52 -6.47
CA ARG A 28 -5.51 2.77 -6.23
C ARG A 28 -4.42 2.99 -7.28
N PHE A 29 -3.69 1.93 -7.61
CA PHE A 29 -2.69 1.99 -8.70
C PHE A 29 -3.38 2.31 -10.02
N ALA A 30 -4.49 1.65 -10.35
CA ALA A 30 -5.24 1.88 -11.58
C ALA A 30 -5.71 3.34 -11.70
N THR A 31 -6.23 3.90 -10.62
CA THR A 31 -6.71 5.29 -10.58
C THR A 31 -5.58 6.29 -10.84
N VAL A 32 -4.47 6.16 -10.11
CA VAL A 32 -3.31 7.07 -10.26
C VAL A 32 -2.66 6.90 -11.62
N HIS A 33 -2.41 5.66 -12.06
CA HIS A 33 -1.80 5.38 -13.36
C HIS A 33 -2.65 5.92 -14.51
N ARG A 34 -3.98 5.81 -14.43
CA ARG A 34 -4.91 6.38 -15.42
C ARG A 34 -4.87 7.91 -15.43
N SER A 35 -4.77 8.55 -14.26
CA SER A 35 -4.65 10.00 -14.17
C SER A 35 -3.34 10.49 -14.80
N MET A 36 -2.22 9.84 -14.48
CA MET A 36 -0.89 10.22 -14.96
C MET A 36 -0.67 9.93 -16.45
N SER A 37 -1.27 8.85 -16.97
CA SER A 37 -1.13 8.48 -18.39
C SER A 37 -1.82 9.44 -19.35
N ARG A 38 -2.61 10.39 -18.84
CA ARG A 38 -3.31 11.42 -19.63
C ARG A 38 -2.67 12.80 -19.48
N ASP A 39 -1.68 12.93 -18.60
CA ASP A 39 -0.98 14.18 -18.38
C ASP A 39 0.04 14.40 -19.50
N GLU A 40 -0.23 15.41 -20.33
CA GLU A 40 0.59 15.75 -21.50
C GLU A 40 2.04 16.10 -21.13
N MET A 41 2.27 16.67 -19.95
CA MET A 41 3.63 16.99 -19.49
C MET A 41 4.45 15.75 -19.16
N LEU A 42 3.81 14.65 -18.75
CA LEU A 42 4.50 13.40 -18.43
C LEU A 42 4.73 12.52 -19.66
N LEU A 43 3.84 12.60 -20.66
CA LEU A 43 3.92 11.80 -21.88
C LEU A 43 5.14 12.15 -22.76
N GLU A 44 5.61 13.39 -22.73
CA GLU A 44 6.73 13.87 -23.55
C GLU A 44 8.05 13.19 -23.17
N TYR A 45 8.22 12.83 -21.90
CA TYR A 45 9.51 12.36 -21.37
C TYR A 45 9.49 10.94 -20.82
N LEU A 46 8.31 10.42 -20.44
CA LEU A 46 8.19 9.12 -19.81
C LEU A 46 7.25 8.23 -20.61
N LYS A 47 7.83 7.14 -21.14
CA LYS A 47 7.05 6.05 -21.73
C LYS A 47 7.02 4.85 -20.78
N THR A 48 5.83 4.44 -20.39
CA THR A 48 5.63 3.11 -19.80
C THR A 48 5.87 2.07 -20.89
N THR A 49 6.96 1.31 -20.78
CA THR A 49 7.32 0.24 -21.74
C THR A 49 6.85 -1.12 -21.28
N LYS A 50 6.75 -1.34 -19.97
CA LYS A 50 6.28 -2.58 -19.34
C LYS A 50 5.53 -2.25 -18.06
N THR A 51 4.53 -3.08 -17.73
CA THR A 51 3.77 -3.01 -16.47
C THR A 51 3.49 -4.44 -15.99
N GLY A 52 3.33 -4.61 -14.68
CA GLY A 52 3.06 -5.91 -14.06
C GLY A 52 2.35 -5.76 -12.72
N THR A 53 1.42 -6.68 -12.44
CA THR A 53 0.72 -6.79 -11.15
C THR A 53 1.01 -8.16 -10.57
N TYR A 54 1.43 -8.19 -9.30
CA TYR A 54 1.86 -9.40 -8.63
C TYR A 54 1.12 -9.53 -7.30
N LEU A 55 0.66 -10.74 -7.01
CA LEU A 55 0.15 -11.09 -5.69
C LEU A 55 1.33 -11.44 -4.80
N ILE A 56 1.43 -10.75 -3.67
CA ILE A 56 2.44 -11.04 -2.66
C ILE A 56 1.76 -11.90 -1.60
N PRO A 57 2.15 -13.19 -1.46
CA PRO A 57 1.58 -14.05 -0.43
C PRO A 57 1.94 -13.51 0.97
N PRO A 58 1.13 -13.82 1.99
CA PRO A 58 1.42 -13.40 3.36
C PRO A 58 2.77 -13.99 3.84
N GLY A 59 3.38 -13.32 4.81
CA GLY A 59 4.60 -13.78 5.44
C GLY A 59 4.45 -15.16 6.09
N VAL A 60 5.56 -15.89 6.16
CA VAL A 60 5.62 -17.22 6.79
C VAL A 60 6.03 -17.11 8.24
N GLY A 61 5.68 -18.12 9.05
CA GLY A 61 6.15 -18.26 10.43
C GLY A 61 7.63 -18.68 10.51
N GLU A 62 8.09 -19.04 11.71
CA GLU A 62 9.49 -19.48 11.96
C GLU A 62 9.89 -20.72 11.14
N THR A 63 8.91 -21.51 10.73
CA THR A 63 9.07 -22.69 9.89
C THR A 63 8.15 -22.56 8.67
N GLY A 64 8.64 -22.87 7.47
CA GLY A 64 7.85 -22.84 6.23
C GLY A 64 8.53 -22.10 5.08
N PHE A 65 7.86 -22.02 3.93
CA PHE A 65 8.35 -21.27 2.76
C PHE A 65 7.30 -20.33 2.17
N VAL A 66 7.75 -19.23 1.55
CA VAL A 66 6.86 -18.20 1.01
C VAL A 66 5.93 -18.82 -0.03
N GLY A 67 4.62 -18.69 0.18
CA GLY A 67 3.62 -19.29 -0.70
C GLY A 67 3.27 -20.75 -0.38
N GLU A 68 3.71 -21.30 0.75
CA GLU A 68 3.32 -22.65 1.21
C GLU A 68 1.80 -22.85 1.18
N GLY A 69 1.02 -21.91 1.73
CA GLY A 69 -0.45 -21.97 1.67
C GLY A 69 -1.08 -21.81 0.27
N MET A 70 -0.28 -21.55 -0.77
CA MET A 70 -0.71 -21.44 -2.17
C MET A 70 -0.23 -22.62 -3.04
N PHE A 71 0.87 -23.27 -2.66
CA PHE A 71 1.57 -24.26 -3.50
C PHE A 71 1.75 -25.65 -2.87
N ALA A 72 1.53 -25.80 -1.55
CA ALA A 72 1.52 -27.09 -0.85
C ALA A 72 0.10 -27.68 -0.81
#